data_AF-A0A2S6GNC0-F1
#
_entry.id   AF-A0A2S6GNC0-F1
#
_cell.length_a   1.000
_cell.length_b   1.000
_cell.length_c   1.000
_cell.angle_alpha   90.00
_cell.angle_beta   90.00
_cell.angle_gamma   90.00
#
_symmetry.space_group_name_H-M   'P 1'
#
loop_
_entity.id
_entity.type
_entity.pdbx_description
1 polymer ?
#
loop_
_entity_poly.entity_id
_entity_poly.type
_entity_poly.pdbx_seq_one_letter_code
_entity_poly.pdbx_strand_id
1 'polypeptide(L)'
;MQADARDARRDLAGQPLLLLMLALYYADPEVEFDAGLSTADLYAGLLDTYARREATKSAGCALDEDTVRRKAADQLHRLAVAALGMFNRGRQHISEDELSADLRALEIDGTGDQLIGEFFFVHINQAHTTRTQRVYEFLHATFAEYLVAVRACEVLLVAVATMRAGARKSVDDELCTLLSHQPLSTQAPVLEFAAEWMANRDVAERAELAGALDRLIAEHRSRPPSPRYTTYQPLEPDRIRATAAYCANLVLLRALALGEENPSFDGARWPRCVALFEAGLDHSAYTSVL
;
A
#
# COMPACT_ATOMS: atom_id res chain seq x y z
N MET A 1 -4.01 36.17 17.94
CA MET A 1 -2.80 35.36 18.21
C MET A 1 -3.02 34.20 19.19
N GLN A 2 -3.96 34.26 20.15
CA GLN A 2 -4.26 33.12 21.05
C GLN A 2 -5.31 32.12 20.53
N ALA A 3 -6.05 32.45 19.45
CA ALA A 3 -7.03 31.56 18.83
C ALA A 3 -6.37 30.51 17.90
N ASP A 4 -5.46 30.92 17.02
CA ASP A 4 -4.66 30.02 16.15
C ASP A 4 -3.93 28.93 16.92
N ALA A 5 -3.28 29.28 18.03
CA ALA A 5 -2.54 28.33 18.85
C ALA A 5 -3.45 27.34 19.60
N ARG A 6 -4.76 27.65 19.71
CA ARG A 6 -5.76 26.80 20.37
C ARG A 6 -6.36 25.80 19.39
N ASP A 7 -6.59 26.22 18.15
CA ASP A 7 -7.11 25.35 17.09
C ASP A 7 -6.02 24.37 16.62
N ALA A 8 -4.77 24.83 16.43
CA ALA A 8 -3.63 23.94 16.16
C ALA A 8 -3.39 22.92 17.28
N ARG A 9 -3.61 23.29 18.56
CA ARG A 9 -3.54 22.36 19.70
C ARG A 9 -4.72 21.38 19.75
N ARG A 10 -5.87 21.74 19.20
CA ARG A 10 -7.07 20.90 19.14
C ARG A 10 -6.94 19.85 18.05
N ASP A 11 -6.38 20.24 16.90
CA ASP A 11 -6.08 19.34 15.80
C ASP A 11 -4.96 18.36 16.18
N LEU A 12 -3.89 18.83 16.85
CA LEU A 12 -2.85 17.97 17.43
C LEU A 12 -3.41 17.00 18.50
N ALA A 13 -4.29 17.48 19.39
CA ALA A 13 -4.94 16.65 20.40
C ALA A 13 -5.96 15.65 19.81
N GLY A 14 -6.38 15.84 18.55
CA GLY A 14 -7.26 14.94 17.81
C GLY A 14 -6.57 13.66 17.33
N GLN A 15 -5.24 13.63 17.28
CA GLN A 15 -4.46 12.47 16.85
C GLN A 15 -3.31 12.17 17.83
N PRO A 16 -3.61 11.67 19.04
CA PRO A 16 -2.60 11.40 20.08
C PRO A 16 -1.48 10.45 19.60
N LEU A 17 -1.80 9.55 18.67
CA LEU A 17 -0.81 8.68 18.08
C LEU A 17 0.13 9.42 17.13
N LEU A 18 -0.36 10.33 16.29
CA LEU A 18 0.51 11.12 15.40
C LEU A 18 1.48 11.97 16.24
N LEU A 19 1.01 12.49 17.37
CA LEU A 19 1.85 13.17 18.36
C LEU A 19 2.93 12.27 18.97
N LEU A 20 2.57 11.04 19.35
CA LEU A 20 3.53 10.06 19.83
C LEU A 20 4.54 9.69 18.72
N MET A 21 4.07 9.52 17.50
CA MET A 21 4.87 9.21 16.32
C MET A 21 5.87 10.34 16.03
N LEU A 22 5.43 11.60 16.00
CA LEU A 22 6.31 12.77 15.89
C LEU A 22 7.32 12.84 17.04
N ALA A 23 6.89 12.56 18.27
CA ALA A 23 7.78 12.55 19.43
C ALA A 23 8.84 11.44 19.32
N LEU A 24 8.48 10.26 18.80
CA LEU A 24 9.42 9.16 18.55
C LEU A 24 10.36 9.47 17.37
N TYR A 25 9.86 10.12 16.32
CA TYR A 25 10.64 10.54 15.15
C TYR A 25 11.71 11.55 15.55
N TYR A 26 11.32 12.63 16.24
CA TYR A 26 12.24 13.67 16.71
C TYR A 26 13.03 13.31 17.98
N ALA A 27 12.79 12.15 18.58
CA ALA A 27 13.67 11.63 19.61
C ALA A 27 14.98 11.08 19.03
N ASP A 28 15.05 10.85 17.72
CA ASP A 28 16.28 10.48 17.04
C ASP A 28 17.16 11.73 16.82
N PRO A 29 18.39 11.78 17.39
CA PRO A 29 19.25 12.95 17.26
C PRO A 29 19.75 13.20 15.84
N GLU A 30 19.60 12.24 14.92
CA GLU A 30 19.98 12.39 13.50
C GLU A 30 18.89 13.06 12.65
N VAL A 31 17.70 13.29 13.21
CA VAL A 31 16.54 13.85 12.49
C VAL A 31 16.41 15.35 12.75
N GLU A 32 16.51 16.16 11.69
CA GLU A 32 16.24 17.60 11.75
C GLU A 32 14.73 17.92 11.63
N PHE A 33 14.28 18.98 12.30
CA PHE A 33 12.90 19.45 12.21
C PHE A 33 12.68 20.18 10.88
N ASP A 34 11.98 19.52 9.95
CA ASP A 34 11.48 20.13 8.73
C ASP A 34 9.98 20.46 8.86
N ALA A 35 9.64 21.75 8.79
CA ALA A 35 8.25 22.22 8.84
C ALA A 35 7.48 21.97 7.53
N GLY A 36 8.15 21.55 6.45
CA GLY A 36 7.57 21.19 5.16
C GLY A 36 7.40 19.68 4.93
N LEU A 37 7.68 18.85 5.94
CA LEU A 37 7.57 17.39 5.84
C LEU A 37 6.13 16.97 5.56
N SER A 38 5.91 16.21 4.48
CA SER A 38 4.59 15.64 4.20
C SER A 38 4.23 14.56 5.21
N THR A 39 2.94 14.21 5.30
CA THR A 39 2.51 13.11 6.17
C THR A 39 3.16 11.80 5.73
N ALA A 40 3.21 11.53 4.42
CA ALA A 40 3.86 10.38 3.82
C ALA A 40 5.35 10.31 4.19
N ASP A 41 6.07 11.42 4.17
CA ASP A 41 7.49 11.45 4.51
C ASP A 41 7.72 11.17 6.01
N LEU A 42 6.83 11.64 6.89
CA LEU A 42 6.86 11.29 8.31
C LEU A 42 6.68 9.78 8.54
N TYR A 43 5.70 9.17 7.88
CA TYR A 43 5.48 7.72 7.98
C TYR A 43 6.64 6.93 7.36
N ALA A 44 7.20 7.41 6.24
CA ALA A 44 8.38 6.84 5.60
C ALA A 44 9.56 6.80 6.57
N GLY A 45 9.88 7.96 7.16
CA GLY A 45 10.98 8.11 8.10
C GLY A 45 10.81 7.24 9.34
N LEU A 46 9.60 7.20 9.92
CA LEU A 46 9.31 6.35 11.07
C LEU A 46 9.49 4.87 10.79
N LEU A 47 8.99 4.40 9.65
CA LEU A 47 9.10 3.01 9.23
C LEU A 47 10.55 2.64 8.90
N ASP A 48 11.31 3.51 8.24
CA ASP A 48 12.72 3.29 7.92
C ASP A 48 13.60 3.27 9.17
N THR A 49 13.49 4.28 10.06
CA THR A 49 14.20 4.32 11.34
C THR A 49 13.92 3.06 12.16
N TYR A 50 12.66 2.63 12.18
CA TYR A 50 12.27 1.41 12.87
C TYR A 50 12.92 0.16 12.25
N ALA A 51 12.77 -0.04 10.94
CA ALA A 51 13.27 -1.21 10.23
C ALA A 51 14.80 -1.33 10.36
N ARG A 52 15.52 -0.20 10.36
CA ARG A 52 16.97 -0.14 10.61
C ARG A 52 17.35 -0.55 12.04
N ARG A 53 16.60 -0.06 13.04
CA ARG A 53 16.81 -0.42 14.45
C ARG A 53 16.58 -1.92 14.69
N GLU A 54 15.58 -2.50 14.05
CA GLU A 54 15.30 -3.93 14.20
C GLU A 54 16.32 -4.79 13.42
N ALA A 55 16.73 -4.37 12.22
CA ALA A 55 17.78 -5.03 11.44
C ALA A 55 19.12 -5.11 12.19
N THR A 56 19.49 -4.07 12.94
CA THR A 56 20.71 -4.02 13.77
C THR A 56 20.57 -4.87 15.03
N LYS A 57 19.43 -4.82 15.72
CA LYS A 57 19.14 -5.63 16.90
C LYS A 57 19.17 -7.13 16.62
N SER A 58 18.58 -7.56 15.49
CA SER A 58 18.52 -8.97 15.08
C SER A 58 19.88 -9.55 14.69
N ALA A 59 20.87 -8.71 14.39
CA ALA A 59 22.19 -9.16 13.96
C ALA A 59 23.12 -9.56 15.11
N GLY A 60 22.93 -9.02 16.31
CA GLY A 60 23.79 -9.27 17.47
C GLY A 60 25.25 -8.80 17.32
N CYS A 61 25.61 -8.19 16.20
CA CYS A 61 26.93 -7.62 15.90
C CYS A 61 26.78 -6.37 15.01
N ALA A 62 27.86 -5.56 14.91
CA ALA A 62 27.87 -4.42 14.01
C ALA A 62 27.80 -4.91 12.55
N LEU A 63 26.72 -4.53 11.86
CA LEU A 63 26.55 -4.77 10.43
C LEU A 63 27.10 -3.61 9.62
N ASP A 64 27.50 -3.88 8.38
CA ASP A 64 27.72 -2.84 7.39
C ASP A 64 26.38 -2.18 7.00
N GLU A 65 26.45 -0.90 6.62
CA GLU A 65 25.29 -0.07 6.30
C GLU A 65 24.46 -0.62 5.13
N ASP A 66 25.09 -1.29 4.16
CA ASP A 66 24.38 -1.89 3.03
C ASP A 66 23.57 -3.13 3.45
N THR A 67 24.09 -3.92 4.39
CA THR A 67 23.36 -5.05 4.97
C THR A 67 22.21 -4.58 5.86
N VAL A 68 22.38 -3.51 6.65
CA VAL A 68 21.28 -2.92 7.43
C VAL A 68 20.17 -2.46 6.50
N ARG A 69 20.51 -1.71 5.44
CA ARG A 69 19.54 -1.20 4.47
C ARG A 69 18.76 -2.32 3.77
N ARG A 70 19.43 -3.38 3.34
CA ARG A 70 18.77 -4.54 2.71
C ARG A 70 17.81 -5.24 3.66
N LYS A 71 18.24 -5.52 4.90
CA LYS A 71 17.38 -6.15 5.91
C LYS A 71 16.18 -5.28 6.27
N ALA A 72 16.37 -3.96 6.38
CA ALA A 72 15.30 -3.01 6.62
C ALA A 72 14.28 -3.01 5.47
N ALA A 73 14.74 -3.00 4.22
CA ALA A 73 13.87 -3.10 3.05
C ALA A 73 13.09 -4.43 3.01
N ASP A 74 13.74 -5.56 3.30
CA ASP A 74 13.07 -6.86 3.38
C ASP A 74 11.97 -6.88 4.44
N GLN A 75 12.23 -6.24 5.59
CA GLN A 75 11.25 -6.12 6.67
C GLN A 75 10.05 -5.26 6.26
N LEU A 76 10.30 -4.09 5.67
CA LEU A 76 9.23 -3.21 5.16
C LEU A 76 8.39 -3.91 4.08
N HIS A 77 9.01 -4.71 3.23
CA HIS A 77 8.31 -5.50 2.23
C HIS A 77 7.35 -6.53 2.86
N ARG A 78 7.79 -7.24 3.91
CA ARG A 78 6.91 -8.16 4.65
C ARG A 78 5.75 -7.44 5.33
N LEU A 79 5.99 -6.26 5.90
CA LEU A 79 4.94 -5.41 6.48
C LEU A 79 3.94 -4.93 5.41
N ALA A 80 4.43 -4.55 4.23
CA ALA A 80 3.58 -4.18 3.11
C ALA A 80 2.69 -5.33 2.64
N VAL A 81 3.19 -6.57 2.67
CA VAL A 81 2.38 -7.76 2.36
C VAL A 81 1.30 -8.01 3.41
N ALA A 82 1.60 -7.83 4.69
CA ALA A 82 0.60 -7.91 5.74
C ALA A 82 -0.48 -6.83 5.54
N ALA A 83 -0.09 -5.58 5.26
CA ALA A 83 -1.00 -4.48 4.99
C ALA A 83 -1.89 -4.73 3.76
N LEU A 84 -1.31 -5.20 2.66
CA LEU A 84 -2.04 -5.60 1.45
C LEU A 84 -2.97 -6.78 1.70
N GLY A 85 -2.53 -7.77 2.48
CA GLY A 85 -3.34 -8.92 2.84
C GLY A 85 -4.58 -8.53 3.66
N MET A 86 -4.44 -7.58 4.60
CA MET A 86 -5.53 -6.97 5.36
C MET A 86 -6.47 -6.17 4.44
N PHE A 87 -5.89 -5.26 3.65
CA PHE A 87 -6.59 -4.39 2.72
C PHE A 87 -7.41 -5.19 1.69
N ASN A 88 -6.78 -6.14 1.00
CA ASN A 88 -7.42 -6.97 -0.02
C ASN A 88 -8.57 -7.82 0.56
N ARG A 89 -8.49 -8.19 1.84
CA ARG A 89 -9.56 -8.90 2.56
C ARG A 89 -10.66 -7.98 3.10
N GLY A 90 -10.47 -6.66 3.05
CA GLY A 90 -11.39 -5.67 3.61
C GLY A 90 -11.46 -5.71 5.15
N ARG A 91 -10.35 -6.06 5.81
CA ARG A 91 -10.27 -6.21 7.28
C ARG A 91 -9.03 -5.50 7.82
N GLN A 92 -9.00 -5.22 9.12
CA GLN A 92 -7.84 -4.62 9.80
C GLN A 92 -6.95 -5.66 10.51
N HIS A 93 -7.22 -6.95 10.28
CA HIS A 93 -6.48 -8.06 10.86
C HIS A 93 -6.14 -9.11 9.82
N ILE A 94 -5.07 -9.87 10.07
CA ILE A 94 -4.67 -11.04 9.28
C ILE A 94 -4.18 -12.14 10.21
N SER A 95 -4.55 -13.39 9.95
CA SER A 95 -4.01 -14.53 10.71
C SER A 95 -2.62 -14.92 10.25
N GLU A 96 -1.88 -15.63 11.10
CA GLU A 96 -0.55 -16.16 10.77
C GLU A 96 -0.55 -17.07 9.55
N ASP A 97 -1.58 -17.90 9.41
CA ASP A 97 -1.73 -18.81 8.27
C ASP A 97 -2.01 -18.05 6.97
N GLU A 98 -2.87 -17.03 7.01
CA GLU A 98 -3.16 -16.15 5.86
C GLU A 98 -1.91 -15.38 5.44
N LEU A 99 -1.21 -14.75 6.37
CA LEU A 99 0.01 -14.00 6.09
C LEU A 99 1.12 -14.91 5.54
N SER A 100 1.29 -16.10 6.10
CA SER A 100 2.25 -17.09 5.59
C SER A 100 1.87 -17.63 4.21
N ALA A 101 0.57 -17.69 3.87
CA ALA A 101 0.11 -18.01 2.54
C ALA A 101 0.41 -16.88 1.55
N ASP A 102 0.13 -15.63 1.94
CA ASP A 102 0.38 -14.44 1.12
C ASP A 102 1.88 -14.25 0.81
N LEU A 103 2.75 -14.36 1.82
CA LEU A 103 4.21 -14.28 1.64
C LEU A 103 4.72 -15.34 0.66
N ARG A 104 4.29 -16.59 0.83
CA ARG A 104 4.66 -17.69 -0.09
C ARG A 104 4.14 -17.46 -1.50
N ALA A 105 2.90 -16.99 -1.62
CA ALA A 105 2.26 -16.75 -2.91
C ALA A 105 2.91 -15.60 -3.70
N LEU A 106 3.45 -14.60 -2.99
CA LEU A 106 4.19 -13.48 -3.56
C LEU A 106 5.70 -13.74 -3.68
N GLU A 107 6.15 -14.96 -3.40
CA GLU A 107 7.56 -15.38 -3.50
C GLU A 107 8.49 -14.54 -2.61
N ILE A 108 8.00 -14.13 -1.44
CA ILE A 108 8.74 -13.34 -0.45
C ILE A 108 9.24 -14.24 0.66
N ASP A 109 10.54 -14.16 0.94
CA ASP A 109 11.17 -14.93 2.01
C ASP A 109 10.65 -14.48 3.38
N GLY A 110 10.06 -15.43 4.10
CA GLY A 110 9.68 -15.26 5.49
C GLY A 110 8.47 -16.09 5.88
N THR A 111 8.14 -16.05 7.16
CA THR A 111 6.97 -16.72 7.74
C THR A 111 6.17 -15.71 8.57
N GLY A 112 4.86 -15.93 8.70
CA GLY A 112 4.01 -15.02 9.47
C GLY A 112 4.42 -14.89 10.93
N ASP A 113 5.17 -15.85 11.48
CA ASP A 113 5.73 -15.80 12.83
C ASP A 113 6.96 -14.90 12.97
N GLN A 114 7.71 -14.63 11.90
CA GLN A 114 8.88 -13.74 11.94
C GLN A 114 8.46 -12.28 12.18
N LEU A 115 7.25 -11.91 11.74
CA LEU A 115 6.66 -10.60 12.00
C LEU A 115 6.22 -10.40 13.47
N ILE A 116 6.23 -11.45 14.31
CA ILE A 116 5.77 -11.42 15.72
C ILE A 116 6.73 -10.65 16.64
N GLY A 117 8.01 -10.53 16.28
CA GLY A 117 9.01 -9.81 17.08
C GLY A 117 9.07 -8.31 16.81
N GLU A 118 8.35 -7.87 15.79
CA GLU A 118 8.65 -6.66 15.05
C GLU A 118 7.50 -5.66 15.24
N PHE A 119 7.63 -4.89 16.32
CA PHE A 119 6.76 -3.82 16.82
C PHE A 119 5.85 -3.14 15.77
N PHE A 120 4.68 -3.70 15.48
CA PHE A 120 3.54 -3.01 14.88
C PHE A 120 2.24 -3.79 15.07
N PHE A 121 2.26 -5.00 15.64
CA PHE A 121 1.06 -5.81 15.78
C PHE A 121 0.50 -5.88 17.21
N VAL A 122 -0.81 -5.65 17.36
CA VAL A 122 -1.56 -6.10 18.55
C VAL A 122 -1.89 -7.57 18.34
N HIS A 123 -1.47 -8.40 19.28
CA HIS A 123 -1.64 -9.84 19.22
C HIS A 123 -2.92 -10.28 19.94
N ILE A 124 -3.85 -10.90 19.22
CA ILE A 124 -5.05 -11.52 19.82
C ILE A 124 -4.92 -13.04 19.67
N ASN A 125 -4.77 -13.75 20.79
CA ASN A 125 -4.87 -15.20 20.81
C ASN A 125 -6.35 -15.60 20.72
N GLN A 126 -6.77 -16.21 19.61
CA GLN A 126 -8.09 -16.83 19.52
C GLN A 126 -7.99 -18.33 19.74
N ALA A 127 -8.61 -18.82 20.82
CA ALA A 127 -8.70 -20.25 21.12
C ALA A 127 -9.95 -20.84 20.45
N HIS A 128 -9.88 -21.08 19.14
CA HIS A 128 -10.90 -21.86 18.43
C HIS A 128 -10.37 -23.27 18.14
N THR A 129 -10.70 -24.20 19.04
CA THR A 129 -10.55 -25.66 18.88
C THR A 129 -9.08 -26.15 18.73
N THR A 130 -8.50 -26.70 19.80
CA THR A 130 -7.20 -27.45 19.82
C THR A 130 -5.93 -26.79 19.25
N ARG A 131 -6.01 -25.67 18.52
CA ARG A 131 -4.89 -24.93 17.93
C ARG A 131 -5.11 -23.44 18.21
N THR A 132 -4.16 -22.82 18.89
CA THR A 132 -4.16 -21.37 19.13
C THR A 132 -3.88 -20.68 17.82
N GLN A 133 -4.85 -19.93 17.27
CA GLN A 133 -4.65 -19.16 16.04
C GLN A 133 -4.18 -17.76 16.41
N ARG A 134 -3.04 -17.36 15.85
CA ARG A 134 -2.48 -16.03 16.02
C ARG A 134 -3.08 -15.08 15.00
N VAL A 135 -3.56 -13.93 15.49
CA VAL A 135 -4.07 -12.84 14.67
C VAL A 135 -3.20 -11.61 14.90
N TYR A 136 -2.93 -10.90 13.80
CA TYR A 136 -2.11 -9.69 13.75
C TYR A 136 -2.96 -8.51 13.32
N GLU A 137 -2.82 -7.38 14.01
CA GLU A 137 -3.47 -6.11 13.71
C GLU A 137 -2.46 -4.98 13.84
N PHE A 138 -2.38 -4.05 12.88
CA PHE A 138 -1.47 -2.91 13.06
C PHE A 138 -1.87 -2.09 14.30
N LEU A 139 -0.89 -1.57 15.04
CA LEU A 139 -1.08 -0.68 16.18
C LEU A 139 -1.95 0.53 15.81
N HIS A 140 -1.88 0.92 14.53
CA HIS A 140 -2.77 1.89 13.94
C HIS A 140 -2.98 1.63 12.46
N ALA A 141 -4.22 1.84 12.00
CA ALA A 141 -4.62 1.58 10.63
C ALA A 141 -3.80 2.36 9.59
N THR A 142 -3.39 3.59 9.91
CA THR A 142 -2.63 4.45 8.98
C THR A 142 -1.28 3.90 8.55
N PHE A 143 -0.65 3.05 9.36
CA PHE A 143 0.56 2.35 8.91
C PHE A 143 0.26 1.37 7.78
N ALA A 144 -0.83 0.60 7.92
CA ALA A 144 -1.26 -0.32 6.87
C ALA A 144 -1.66 0.47 5.62
N GLU A 145 -2.40 1.56 5.78
CA GLU A 145 -2.86 2.42 4.67
C GLU A 145 -1.68 3.04 3.92
N TYR A 146 -0.68 3.57 4.64
CA TYR A 146 0.57 4.07 4.06
C TYR A 146 1.32 3.00 3.29
N LEU A 147 1.50 1.81 3.89
CA LEU A 147 2.22 0.70 3.26
C LEU A 147 1.51 0.21 1.99
N VAL A 148 0.18 0.16 1.98
CA VAL A 148 -0.62 -0.17 0.78
C VAL A 148 -0.39 0.87 -0.31
N ALA A 149 -0.46 2.16 0.04
CA ALA A 149 -0.27 3.26 -0.91
C ALA A 149 1.12 3.23 -1.56
N VAL A 150 2.17 3.19 -0.74
CA VAL A 150 3.54 3.15 -1.24
C VAL A 150 3.79 1.89 -2.06
N ARG A 151 3.33 0.73 -1.60
CA ARG A 151 3.53 -0.52 -2.34
C ARG A 151 2.85 -0.50 -3.70
N ALA A 152 1.61 0.02 -3.79
CA ALA A 152 0.89 0.18 -5.06
C ALA A 152 1.67 1.06 -6.04
N CYS A 153 2.22 2.17 -5.55
CA CYS A 153 3.02 3.10 -6.32
C CYS A 153 4.38 2.51 -6.76
N GLU A 154 5.05 1.75 -5.90
CA GLU A 154 6.30 1.05 -6.22
C GLU A 154 6.11 0.00 -7.32
N VAL A 155 5.08 -0.86 -7.21
CA VAL A 155 4.84 -1.89 -8.24
C VAL A 155 4.39 -1.27 -9.57
N LEU A 156 3.78 -0.08 -9.53
CA LEU A 156 3.52 0.72 -10.73
C LEU A 156 4.82 1.19 -11.39
N LEU A 157 5.80 1.69 -10.62
CA LEU A 157 7.12 2.06 -11.18
C LEU A 157 7.82 0.87 -11.83
N VAL A 158 7.77 -0.30 -11.19
CA VAL A 158 8.33 -1.53 -11.74
C VAL A 158 7.64 -1.87 -13.07
N ALA A 159 6.32 -1.73 -13.15
CA ALA A 159 5.59 -1.91 -14.40
C ALA A 159 6.04 -0.91 -15.47
N VAL A 160 6.12 0.39 -15.15
CA VAL A 160 6.59 1.44 -16.08
C VAL A 160 8.01 1.17 -16.58
N ALA A 161 8.93 0.81 -15.69
CA ALA A 161 10.30 0.45 -16.05
C ALA A 161 10.34 -0.77 -16.98
N THR A 162 9.49 -1.76 -16.73
CA THR A 162 9.35 -2.96 -17.55
C THR A 162 8.76 -2.64 -18.94
N MET A 163 7.81 -1.69 -19.03
CA MET A 163 7.29 -1.18 -20.32
C MET A 163 8.39 -0.48 -21.12
N ARG A 164 9.18 0.38 -20.45
CA ARG A 164 10.32 1.09 -21.07
C ARG A 164 11.36 0.12 -21.63
N ALA A 165 11.64 -0.97 -20.92
CA ALA A 165 12.53 -2.02 -21.37
C ALA A 165 11.99 -2.82 -22.58
N GLY A 166 10.77 -2.54 -23.05
CA GLY A 166 10.18 -3.13 -24.25
C GLY A 166 9.54 -4.50 -24.01
N ALA A 167 9.33 -4.90 -22.76
CA ALA A 167 8.60 -6.12 -22.45
C ALA A 167 7.15 -6.02 -22.97
N ARG A 168 6.71 -7.05 -23.68
CA ARG A 168 5.35 -7.12 -24.26
C ARG A 168 4.39 -7.99 -23.45
N LYS A 169 4.90 -8.77 -22.50
CA LYS A 169 4.13 -9.70 -21.66
C LYS A 169 4.51 -9.48 -20.20
N SER A 170 3.57 -9.75 -19.31
CA SER A 170 3.80 -9.77 -17.87
C SER A 170 4.29 -8.46 -17.26
N VAL A 171 3.95 -7.33 -17.90
CA VAL A 171 4.48 -6.02 -17.53
C VAL A 171 3.90 -5.54 -16.19
N ASP A 172 2.66 -5.91 -15.92
CA ASP A 172 1.88 -5.50 -14.76
C ASP A 172 1.48 -6.70 -13.89
N ASP A 173 2.21 -7.83 -13.95
CA ASP A 173 1.82 -9.07 -13.25
C ASP A 173 1.61 -8.86 -11.75
N GLU A 174 2.57 -8.21 -11.10
CA GLU A 174 2.47 -7.91 -9.68
C GLU A 174 1.44 -6.82 -9.39
N LEU A 175 1.44 -5.74 -10.17
CA LEU A 175 0.48 -4.64 -10.05
C LEU A 175 -0.97 -5.14 -10.14
N CYS A 176 -1.27 -5.97 -11.15
CA CYS A 176 -2.56 -6.60 -11.34
C CYS A 176 -2.88 -7.56 -10.18
N THR A 177 -1.93 -8.39 -9.76
CA THR A 177 -2.13 -9.30 -8.62
C THR A 177 -2.53 -8.56 -7.36
N LEU A 178 -1.83 -7.47 -7.02
CA LEU A 178 -2.06 -6.76 -5.76
C LEU A 178 -3.29 -5.85 -5.80
N LEU A 179 -3.63 -5.26 -6.96
CA LEU A 179 -4.68 -4.25 -7.09
C LEU A 179 -6.01 -4.80 -7.66
N SER A 180 -6.21 -6.11 -7.70
CA SER A 180 -7.42 -6.75 -8.24
C SER A 180 -8.45 -7.16 -7.16
N HIS A 181 -8.37 -6.67 -5.93
CA HIS A 181 -9.24 -7.18 -4.84
C HIS A 181 -10.18 -6.13 -4.26
N GLN A 182 -9.66 -4.94 -4.00
CA GLN A 182 -10.41 -3.80 -3.45
C GLN A 182 -10.00 -2.50 -4.14
N PRO A 183 -10.91 -1.54 -4.36
CA PRO A 183 -10.53 -0.20 -4.76
C PRO A 183 -9.73 0.50 -3.67
N LEU A 184 -8.62 1.17 -4.03
CA LEU A 184 -7.78 1.99 -3.14
C LEU A 184 -8.62 3.08 -2.45
N SER A 185 -9.68 3.55 -3.09
CA SER A 185 -10.60 4.56 -2.53
C SER A 185 -11.47 4.06 -1.37
N THR A 186 -11.53 2.75 -1.10
CA THR A 186 -12.24 2.21 0.06
C THR A 186 -11.64 2.69 1.40
N GLN A 187 -10.38 3.12 1.38
CA GLN A 187 -9.68 3.73 2.51
C GLN A 187 -9.10 5.07 2.04
N ALA A 188 -9.75 6.17 2.38
CA ALA A 188 -9.33 7.52 1.97
C ALA A 188 -7.83 7.81 2.23
N PRO A 189 -7.24 7.42 3.39
CA PRO A 189 -5.82 7.66 3.64
C PRO A 189 -4.87 6.98 2.63
N VAL A 190 -5.28 5.85 2.03
CA VAL A 190 -4.48 5.18 0.98
C VAL A 190 -4.32 6.08 -0.24
N LEU A 191 -5.40 6.75 -0.66
CA LEU A 191 -5.34 7.69 -1.79
C LEU A 191 -4.58 8.97 -1.43
N GLU A 192 -4.73 9.47 -0.20
CA GLU A 192 -3.99 10.64 0.29
C GLU A 192 -2.47 10.39 0.26
N PHE A 193 -2.01 9.26 0.82
CA PHE A 193 -0.60 8.89 0.77
C PHE A 193 -0.10 8.65 -0.66
N ALA A 194 -0.92 8.02 -1.52
CA ALA A 194 -0.56 7.84 -2.92
C ALA A 194 -0.47 9.20 -3.65
N ALA A 195 -1.35 10.15 -3.33
CA ALA A 195 -1.33 11.50 -3.89
C ALA A 195 -0.07 12.27 -3.47
N GLU A 196 0.29 12.24 -2.18
CA GLU A 196 1.53 12.82 -1.66
C GLU A 196 2.76 12.20 -2.35
N TRP A 197 2.77 10.87 -2.48
CA TRP A 197 3.84 10.15 -3.18
C TRP A 197 3.96 10.55 -4.66
N MET A 198 2.84 10.78 -5.35
CA MET A 198 2.84 11.29 -6.74
C MET A 198 3.29 12.75 -6.81
N ALA A 199 2.87 13.58 -5.85
CA ALA A 199 3.21 15.01 -5.81
C ALA A 199 4.71 15.26 -5.58
N ASN A 200 5.40 14.34 -4.89
CA ASN A 200 6.85 14.38 -4.70
C ASN A 200 7.67 14.07 -5.97
N ARG A 201 7.01 13.79 -7.09
CA ARG A 201 7.64 13.50 -8.38
C ARG A 201 7.65 14.71 -9.30
N ASP A 202 8.62 14.74 -10.20
CA ASP A 202 8.67 15.79 -11.20
C ASP A 202 7.53 15.65 -12.24
N VAL A 203 7.32 16.70 -13.04
CA VAL A 203 6.26 16.74 -14.06
C VAL A 203 6.46 15.66 -15.13
N ALA A 204 7.71 15.33 -15.47
CA ALA A 204 8.01 14.33 -16.50
C ALA A 204 7.74 12.91 -16.01
N GLU A 205 8.12 12.60 -14.77
CA GLU A 205 7.82 11.33 -14.09
C GLU A 205 6.31 11.12 -13.96
N ARG A 206 5.56 12.15 -13.53
CA ARG A 206 4.10 12.08 -13.45
C ARG A 206 3.44 11.87 -14.80
N ALA A 207 3.87 12.58 -15.84
CA ALA A 207 3.36 12.42 -17.19
C ALA A 207 3.63 11.01 -17.73
N GLU A 208 4.77 10.43 -17.38
CA GLU A 208 5.09 9.06 -17.76
C GLU A 208 4.19 8.04 -17.06
N LEU A 209 4.03 8.17 -15.74
CA LEU A 209 3.14 7.32 -14.96
C LEU A 209 1.72 7.35 -15.54
N ALA A 210 1.20 8.55 -15.83
CA ALA A 210 -0.10 8.72 -16.47
C ALA A 210 -0.16 8.02 -17.84
N GLY A 211 0.88 8.14 -18.68
CA GLY A 211 0.95 7.48 -19.99
C GLY A 211 0.98 5.94 -19.88
N ALA A 212 1.70 5.39 -18.90
CA ALA A 212 1.72 3.96 -18.62
C ALA A 212 0.35 3.46 -18.16
N LEU A 213 -0.29 4.19 -17.24
CA LEU A 213 -1.63 3.90 -16.76
C LEU A 213 -2.67 3.97 -17.89
N ASP A 214 -2.57 4.96 -18.77
CA ASP A 214 -3.46 5.07 -19.94
C ASP A 214 -3.40 3.82 -20.83
N ARG A 215 -2.21 3.26 -21.02
CA ARG A 215 -2.02 2.01 -21.76
C ARG A 215 -2.55 0.80 -20.99
N LEU A 216 -2.28 0.68 -19.69
CA LEU A 216 -2.81 -0.42 -18.86
C LEU A 216 -4.34 -0.41 -18.82
N ILE A 217 -4.97 0.76 -18.67
CA ILE A 217 -6.43 0.92 -18.71
C ILE A 217 -6.96 0.55 -20.10
N ALA A 218 -6.18 0.71 -21.18
CA ALA A 218 -6.66 0.38 -22.53
C ALA A 218 -6.64 -1.14 -22.75
N GLU A 219 -5.65 -1.80 -22.16
CA GLU A 219 -5.35 -3.21 -22.38
C GLU A 219 -5.93 -4.15 -21.29
N HIS A 220 -6.42 -3.63 -20.15
CA HIS A 220 -6.80 -4.43 -18.97
C HIS A 220 -7.78 -5.57 -19.26
N ARG A 221 -8.74 -5.38 -20.17
CA ARG A 221 -9.75 -6.41 -20.54
C ARG A 221 -9.19 -7.52 -21.41
N SER A 222 -8.16 -7.20 -22.20
CA SER A 222 -7.49 -8.12 -23.12
C SER A 222 -6.23 -8.73 -22.53
N ARG A 223 -5.98 -8.47 -21.25
CA ARG A 223 -4.80 -8.94 -20.53
C ARG A 223 -4.75 -10.48 -20.54
N PRO A 224 -3.63 -11.10 -20.95
CA PRO A 224 -3.48 -12.54 -20.83
C PRO A 224 -3.41 -12.93 -19.34
N PRO A 225 -3.88 -14.12 -18.94
CA PRO A 225 -3.67 -14.63 -17.60
C PRO A 225 -2.17 -14.65 -17.29
N SER A 226 -1.78 -14.15 -16.11
CA SER A 226 -0.40 -14.29 -15.65
C SER A 226 -0.20 -15.67 -15.04
N PRO A 227 0.92 -16.35 -15.33
CA PRO A 227 1.30 -17.56 -14.62
C PRO A 227 1.95 -17.28 -13.24
N ARG A 228 2.37 -16.02 -12.95
CA ARG A 228 2.94 -15.64 -11.66
C ARG A 228 1.86 -15.37 -10.61
N TYR A 229 2.20 -15.62 -9.36
CA TYR A 229 1.39 -15.31 -8.17
C TYR A 229 -0.04 -15.88 -8.20
N THR A 230 -0.28 -16.95 -8.97
CA THR A 230 -1.62 -17.56 -9.12
C THR A 230 -2.21 -18.11 -7.82
N THR A 231 -1.36 -18.33 -6.83
CA THR A 231 -1.72 -18.79 -5.48
C THR A 231 -2.05 -17.64 -4.52
N TYR A 232 -1.86 -16.37 -4.91
CA TYR A 232 -2.24 -15.21 -4.11
C TYR A 232 -3.75 -14.97 -4.27
N GLN A 233 -4.52 -15.45 -3.29
CA GLN A 233 -5.99 -15.41 -3.32
C GLN A 233 -6.53 -14.96 -1.97
N PRO A 234 -6.44 -13.65 -1.65
CA PRO A 234 -6.94 -13.10 -0.39
C PRO A 234 -8.48 -13.16 -0.29
N LEU A 235 -9.17 -13.17 -1.42
CA LEU A 235 -10.63 -13.32 -1.52
C LEU A 235 -10.98 -14.50 -2.42
N GLU A 236 -12.22 -14.99 -2.28
CA GLU A 236 -12.78 -15.97 -3.20
C GLU A 236 -12.67 -15.49 -4.66
N PRO A 237 -12.30 -16.36 -5.62
CA PRO A 237 -12.09 -15.97 -7.01
C PRO A 237 -13.37 -15.42 -7.67
N ASP A 238 -13.36 -14.11 -7.96
CA ASP A 238 -14.37 -13.44 -8.79
C ASP A 238 -13.68 -12.63 -9.88
N ARG A 239 -13.80 -13.08 -11.14
CA ARG A 239 -13.15 -12.42 -12.28
C ARG A 239 -13.75 -11.07 -12.63
N ILE A 240 -15.05 -10.88 -12.40
CA ILE A 240 -15.72 -9.62 -12.72
C ILE A 240 -15.28 -8.58 -11.70
N ARG A 241 -15.35 -8.92 -10.41
CA ARG A 241 -14.82 -8.07 -9.33
C ARG A 241 -13.34 -7.76 -9.55
N ALA A 242 -12.53 -8.77 -9.86
CA ALA A 242 -11.09 -8.57 -10.04
C ALA A 242 -10.77 -7.58 -11.17
N THR A 243 -11.44 -7.75 -12.31
CA THR A 243 -11.27 -6.84 -13.45
C THR A 243 -11.78 -5.43 -13.13
N ALA A 244 -12.87 -5.32 -12.38
CA ALA A 244 -13.44 -4.04 -11.96
C ALA A 244 -12.56 -3.31 -10.96
N ALA A 245 -12.08 -3.99 -9.91
CA ALA A 245 -11.20 -3.43 -8.90
C ALA A 245 -9.86 -2.98 -9.51
N TYR A 246 -9.28 -3.81 -10.38
CA TYR A 246 -8.04 -3.44 -11.08
C TYR A 246 -8.23 -2.21 -11.96
N CYS A 247 -9.29 -2.19 -12.76
CA CYS A 247 -9.60 -1.05 -13.60
C CYS A 247 -9.85 0.23 -12.76
N ALA A 248 -10.61 0.13 -11.66
CA ALA A 248 -10.84 1.26 -10.76
C ALA A 248 -9.53 1.80 -10.18
N ASN A 249 -8.63 0.92 -9.73
CA ASN A 249 -7.34 1.30 -9.17
C ASN A 249 -6.41 1.97 -10.19
N LEU A 250 -6.36 1.45 -11.42
CA LEU A 250 -5.60 2.11 -12.49
C LEU A 250 -6.13 3.51 -12.78
N VAL A 251 -7.46 3.67 -12.79
CA VAL A 251 -8.12 4.94 -13.04
C VAL A 251 -7.85 5.95 -11.91
N LEU A 252 -7.93 5.51 -10.64
CA LEU A 252 -7.63 6.34 -9.47
C LEU A 252 -6.16 6.80 -9.50
N LEU A 253 -5.22 5.87 -9.70
CA LEU A 253 -3.79 6.20 -9.80
C LEU A 253 -3.50 7.16 -10.97
N ARG A 254 -4.26 7.07 -12.07
CA ARG A 254 -4.11 7.98 -13.21
C ARG A 254 -4.57 9.39 -12.85
N ALA A 255 -5.71 9.52 -12.17
CA ALA A 255 -6.20 10.81 -11.69
C ALA A 255 -5.17 11.47 -10.76
N LEU A 256 -4.60 10.70 -9.82
CA LEU A 256 -3.54 11.18 -8.93
C LEU A 256 -2.29 11.63 -9.69
N ALA A 257 -1.84 10.85 -10.69
CA ALA A 257 -0.68 11.23 -11.50
C ALA A 257 -0.90 12.54 -12.28
N LEU A 258 -2.13 12.81 -12.70
CA LEU A 258 -2.50 14.05 -13.40
C LEU A 258 -2.86 15.21 -12.47
N GLY A 259 -3.03 14.96 -11.16
CA GLY A 259 -3.55 15.94 -10.21
C GLY A 259 -5.02 16.29 -10.44
N GLU A 260 -5.80 15.34 -10.96
CA GLU A 260 -7.25 15.48 -11.16
C GLU A 260 -8.00 15.13 -9.87
N GLU A 261 -8.98 15.95 -9.47
CA GLU A 261 -9.82 15.68 -8.30
C GLU A 261 -10.77 14.49 -8.53
N ASN A 262 -11.23 14.30 -9.77
CA ASN A 262 -12.16 13.25 -10.12
C ASN A 262 -11.64 12.42 -11.29
N PRO A 263 -11.69 11.08 -11.21
CA PRO A 263 -11.31 10.24 -12.33
C PRO A 263 -12.26 10.45 -13.50
N SER A 264 -11.74 10.87 -14.66
CA SER A 264 -12.55 10.96 -15.88
C SER A 264 -11.74 10.62 -17.12
N PHE A 265 -12.45 10.23 -18.19
CA PHE A 265 -11.86 10.04 -19.53
C PHE A 265 -12.71 10.73 -20.57
N ASP A 266 -12.05 11.17 -21.63
CA ASP A 266 -12.73 11.63 -22.82
C ASP A 266 -13.47 10.49 -23.55
N GLY A 267 -14.66 10.82 -24.07
CA GLY A 267 -15.43 9.96 -24.97
C GLY A 267 -16.08 8.73 -24.32
N ALA A 268 -16.22 7.65 -25.11
CA ALA A 268 -16.97 6.46 -24.73
C ALA A 268 -16.26 5.52 -23.72
N ARG A 269 -15.04 5.87 -23.30
CA ARG A 269 -14.22 5.03 -22.42
C ARG A 269 -14.71 5.10 -20.97
N TRP A 270 -15.00 6.30 -20.47
CA TRP A 270 -15.46 6.48 -19.09
C TRP A 270 -16.76 5.72 -18.78
N PRO A 271 -17.83 5.82 -19.60
CA PRO A 271 -19.05 5.05 -19.37
C PRO A 271 -18.82 3.53 -19.31
N ARG A 272 -17.86 3.00 -20.08
CA ARG A 272 -17.53 1.57 -20.07
C ARG A 272 -16.78 1.13 -18.81
N CYS A 273 -15.95 2.00 -18.25
CA CYS A 273 -15.32 1.77 -16.95
C CYS A 273 -16.37 1.80 -15.83
N VAL A 274 -17.23 2.83 -15.81
CA VAL A 274 -18.32 2.96 -14.82
C VAL A 274 -19.25 1.75 -14.84
N ALA A 275 -19.68 1.28 -16.03
CA ALA A 275 -20.52 0.09 -16.14
C ALA A 275 -19.83 -1.20 -15.65
N LEU A 276 -18.50 -1.29 -15.78
CA LEU A 276 -17.73 -2.40 -15.22
C LEU A 276 -17.66 -2.31 -13.69
N PHE A 277 -17.48 -1.11 -13.14
CA PHE A 277 -17.46 -0.88 -11.70
C PHE A 277 -18.80 -1.25 -11.08
N GLU A 278 -19.90 -0.81 -11.67
CA GLU A 278 -21.26 -1.14 -11.22
C GLU A 278 -21.54 -2.65 -11.27
N ALA A 279 -21.02 -3.35 -12.28
CA ALA A 279 -21.23 -4.79 -12.42
C ALA A 279 -20.35 -5.66 -11.51
N GLY A 280 -19.17 -5.18 -11.08
CA GLY A 280 -18.17 -5.97 -10.38
C GLY A 280 -17.91 -5.59 -8.93
N LEU A 281 -18.20 -4.35 -8.54
CA LEU A 281 -17.96 -3.85 -7.18
C LEU A 281 -19.25 -3.89 -6.36
N ASP A 282 -19.11 -4.10 -5.05
CA ASP A 282 -20.23 -3.87 -4.14
C ASP A 282 -20.57 -2.36 -4.06
N HIS A 283 -21.75 -2.05 -3.54
CA HIS A 283 -22.25 -0.66 -3.54
C HIS A 283 -21.32 0.33 -2.82
N SER A 284 -20.67 -0.10 -1.73
CA SER A 284 -19.74 0.73 -0.98
C SER A 284 -18.47 1.02 -1.79
N ALA A 285 -17.88 -0.03 -2.36
CA ALA A 285 -16.68 0.06 -3.21
C ALA A 285 -16.94 0.80 -4.53
N TYR A 286 -18.14 0.69 -5.10
CA TYR A 286 -18.54 1.46 -6.27
C TYR A 286 -18.64 2.96 -5.95
N THR A 287 -19.33 3.29 -4.86
CA THR A 287 -19.54 4.69 -4.44
C THR A 287 -18.23 5.36 -4.06
N SER A 288 -17.24 4.62 -3.53
CA SER A 288 -15.94 5.21 -3.22
C SER A 288 -15.10 5.58 -4.44
N VAL A 289 -15.40 5.04 -5.63
CA VAL A 289 -14.62 5.30 -6.87
C VAL A 289 -15.13 6.53 -7.64
N LEU A 290 -16.39 6.93 -7.41
CA LEU A 290 -17.08 8.00 -8.13
C LEU A 290 -17.15 9.30 -7.32
#